data_AF-A0A4U0Z123-F1
#
_entry.id   AF-A0A4U0Z123-F1
#
_cell.length_a   1.000
_cell.length_b   1.000
_cell.length_c   1.000
_cell.angle_alpha   90.00
_cell.angle_beta   90.00
_cell.angle_gamma   90.00
#
_symmetry.space_group_name_H-M   'P 1'
#
loop_
_entity.id
_entity.type
_entity.pdbx_description
1 polymer ?
#
loop_
_entity_poly.entity_id
_entity_poly.type
_entity_poly.pdbx_seq_one_letter_code
_entity_poly.pdbx_strand_id
1 'polypeptide(L)' 'MAKVVNLTQARKARDRAAKRAEADANAAKFGRSKAERDLEQAQADKARAALDAHKRDPADKRDPE' A
#
# COMPACT_ATOMS: atom_id res chain seq x y z
N MET A 1 42.50 7.49 14.53
CA MET A 1 42.80 7.60 13.08
C MET A 1 41.51 7.96 12.36
N ALA A 2 41.44 9.13 11.73
CA ALA A 2 40.22 9.58 11.05
C ALA A 2 40.07 8.85 9.71
N LYS A 3 38.89 8.25 9.48
CA LYS A 3 38.58 7.57 8.22
C LYS A 3 38.22 8.64 7.18
N VAL A 4 39.12 8.92 6.25
CA VAL A 4 38.86 9.87 5.17
C VAL A 4 37.82 9.25 4.24
N VAL A 5 36.60 9.78 4.26
CA VAL A 5 35.50 9.32 3.42
C VAL A 5 35.40 10.17 2.16
N ASN A 6 35.32 9.50 1.01
CA ASN A 6 35.14 10.16 -0.27
C ASN A 6 33.69 10.64 -0.42
N LEU A 7 33.48 11.96 -0.30
CA LEU A 7 32.15 12.58 -0.36
C LEU A 7 31.46 12.36 -1.71
N THR A 8 32.20 12.26 -2.81
CA THR A 8 31.67 12.00 -4.14
C THR A 8 31.07 10.60 -4.26
N GLN A 9 31.73 9.60 -3.68
CA GLN A 9 31.19 8.23 -3.60
C GLN A 9 29.96 8.16 -2.69
N ALA A 10 29.97 8.86 -1.55
CA ALA A 10 28.84 8.91 -0.63
C ALA A 10 27.60 9.55 -1.28
N ARG A 11 27.76 10.67 -2.01
CA ARG A 11 26.68 11.30 -2.79
C ARG A 11 26.11 10.34 -3.84
N LYS A 12 26.96 9.71 -4.64
CA LYS A 12 26.53 8.72 -5.64
C LYS A 12 25.80 7.53 -5.02
N ALA A 13 26.23 7.06 -3.84
CA ALA A 13 25.54 5.99 -3.13
C ALA A 13 24.13 6.40 -2.70
N ARG A 14 24.00 7.61 -2.12
CA ARG A 14 22.70 8.18 -1.75
C ARG A 14 21.77 8.33 -2.95
N ASP A 15 22.26 8.89 -4.04
CA ASP A 15 21.44 9.15 -5.23
C ASP A 15 21.00 7.83 -5.90
N ARG A 16 21.85 6.79 -5.88
CA ARG A 16 21.45 5.44 -6.32
C ARG A 16 20.41 4.81 -5.40
N ALA A 17 20.53 4.99 -4.08
CA ALA A 17 19.57 4.47 -3.13
C ALA A 17 18.18 5.12 -3.30
N ALA A 18 18.14 6.44 -3.49
CA ALA A 18 16.90 7.18 -3.77
C ALA A 18 16.22 6.66 -5.05
N LYS A 19 16.97 6.52 -6.14
CA LYS A 19 16.44 5.97 -7.41
C LYS A 19 15.89 4.54 -7.28
N ARG A 20 16.51 3.69 -6.45
CA ARG A 20 16.00 2.34 -6.18
C ARG A 20 14.68 2.38 -5.41
N ALA A 21 14.60 3.19 -4.35
CA ALA A 21 13.37 3.33 -3.58
C ALA A 21 12.20 3.86 -4.43
N GLU A 22 12.46 4.82 -5.31
CA GLU A 22 11.47 5.31 -6.28
C GLU A 22 11.04 4.22 -7.27
N ALA A 23 11.99 3.42 -7.78
CA ALA A 23 11.69 2.31 -8.67
C ALA A 23 10.85 1.22 -7.98
N ASP A 24 11.17 0.87 -6.74
CA ASP A 24 10.43 -0.11 -5.95
C ASP A 24 9.00 0.39 -5.65
N ALA A 25 8.86 1.68 -5.31
CA ALA A 25 7.55 2.29 -5.12
C ALA A 25 6.72 2.29 -6.42
N ASN A 26 7.36 2.56 -7.56
CA ASN A 26 6.71 2.50 -8.87
C ASN A 26 6.38 1.06 -9.29
N ALA A 27 7.23 0.08 -8.98
CA ALA A 27 6.92 -1.33 -9.20
C ALA A 27 5.74 -1.80 -8.35
N ALA A 28 5.63 -1.35 -7.09
CA ALA A 28 4.47 -1.66 -6.25
C ALA A 28 3.17 -0.99 -6.75
N LYS A 29 3.28 0.23 -7.32
CA LYS A 29 2.14 1.00 -7.84
C LYS A 29 1.68 0.57 -9.23
N PHE A 30 2.63 0.29 -10.12
CA PHE A 30 2.41 0.08 -11.56
C PHE A 30 2.78 -1.33 -12.03
N GLY A 31 3.51 -2.10 -11.22
CA GLY A 31 3.88 -3.49 -11.52
C GLY A 31 2.79 -4.50 -11.20
N ARG A 32 1.67 -4.10 -10.56
CA ARG A 32 0.49 -4.95 -10.47
C ARG A 32 -0.14 -5.07 -11.85
N SER A 33 -0.18 -6.29 -12.37
CA SER A 33 -0.88 -6.60 -13.60
C SER A 33 -2.37 -6.24 -13.49
N LYS A 34 -3.04 -6.02 -14.63
CA LYS A 34 -4.49 -5.75 -14.63
C LYS A 34 -5.26 -6.86 -13.91
N ALA A 35 -4.88 -8.12 -14.11
CA ALA A 35 -5.49 -9.27 -13.47
C ALA A 35 -5.38 -9.26 -11.93
N GLU A 36 -4.22 -8.85 -11.39
CA GLU A 36 -4.03 -8.76 -9.94
C GLU A 36 -4.85 -7.62 -9.33
N ARG A 37 -4.93 -6.47 -10.00
CA ARG A 37 -5.77 -5.34 -9.58
C ARG A 37 -7.25 -5.71 -9.59
N ASP A 38 -7.71 -6.38 -10.64
CA ASP A 38 -9.11 -6.81 -10.78
C ASP A 38 -9.47 -7.86 -9.71
N LEU A 39 -8.54 -8.77 -9.38
CA LEU A 39 -8.72 -9.76 -8.33
C LEU A 39 -8.77 -9.13 -6.93
N GLU A 40 -7.88 -8.19 -6.63
CA GLU A 40 -7.87 -7.45 -5.36
C GLU A 40 -9.14 -6.60 -5.21
N GLN A 41 -9.59 -5.95 -6.28
CA GLN A 41 -10.85 -5.19 -6.30
C GLN A 41 -12.06 -6.10 -6.06
N ALA A 42 -12.14 -7.24 -6.74
CA ALA A 42 -13.23 -8.20 -6.53
C ALA A 42 -13.25 -8.75 -5.09
N GLN A 43 -12.08 -8.98 -4.50
CA GLN A 43 -11.97 -9.38 -3.09
C GLN A 43 -12.42 -8.28 -2.14
N ALA A 44 -12.02 -7.04 -2.39
CA ALA A 44 -12.42 -5.88 -1.60
C ALA A 44 -13.94 -5.66 -1.66
N ASP A 45 -14.55 -5.80 -2.84
CA ASP A 45 -15.99 -5.64 -3.02
C ASP A 45 -16.77 -6.77 -2.34
N LYS A 46 -16.29 -8.01 -2.41
CA LYS A 46 -16.86 -9.13 -1.66
C LYS A 46 -16.80 -8.90 -0.15
N ALA A 47 -15.68 -8.40 0.35
CA ALA A 47 -15.52 -8.09 1.77
C ALA A 47 -16.47 -6.97 2.21
N ARG A 48 -16.61 -5.90 1.41
CA ARG A 48 -17.59 -4.84 1.66
C ARG A 48 -19.02 -5.36 1.68
N ALA A 49 -19.41 -6.14 0.68
CA ALA A 49 -20.74 -6.73 0.61
C ALA A 49 -21.03 -7.64 1.82
N ALA A 50 -20.06 -8.43 2.26
CA ALA A 50 -20.19 -9.24 3.47
C ALA A 50 -20.38 -8.37 4.73
N LEU A 51 -19.58 -7.32 4.88
CA LEU A 51 -19.70 -6.39 6.01
C LEU A 51 -21.03 -5.63 6.01
N ASP A 52 -21.50 -5.19 4.84
CA ASP A 52 -22.78 -4.52 4.70
C ASP A 52 -23.95 -5.47 4.97
N ALA A 53 -23.88 -6.74 4.57
CA ALA A 53 -24.87 -7.75 4.92
C ALA A 53 -24.93 -8.03 6.44
N HIS A 54 -23.82 -7.82 7.15
CA HIS A 54 -23.74 -7.97 8.60
C HIS A 54 -23.96 -6.66 9.38
N LYS A 55 -24.12 -5.52 8.69
CA LYS A 55 -24.46 -4.26 9.36
C LYS A 55 -25.89 -4.35 9.88
N ARG A 56 -26.03 -4.18 11.20
CA ARG A 56 -27.31 -3.92 11.84
C ARG A 56 -27.52 -2.42 11.89
N ASP A 57 -28.62 -1.96 11.32
CA ASP A 57 -28.99 -0.54 11.35
C ASP A 57 -29.15 -0.09 12.82
N PRO A 58 -28.53 1.01 13.27
CA PRO A 58 -28.77 1.56 14.61
C PRO A 58 -30.23 2.00 14.85
N ALA A 59 -31.12 1.96 13.85
CA ALA A 59 -32.56 2.06 14.03
C ALA A 59 -33.19 0.78 14.64
N ASP A 60 -32.60 -0.40 14.43
CA ASP A 60 -33.10 -1.72 14.87
C ASP A 60 -32.79 -2.02 16.36
N LYS A 61 -32.10 -1.11 17.06
CA LYS A 61 -31.73 -1.27 18.49
C LYS A 61 -32.48 -0.32 19.44
N ARG A 62 -33.53 0.35 18.98
CA ARG A 62 -34.23 1.40 19.75
C ARG A 62 -35.64 1.04 20.24
N ASP A 63 -36.02 -0.23 20.17
CA ASP A 63 -37.25 -0.71 20.81
C ASP A 63 -36.92 -1.69 21.95
N PRO A 64 -36.86 -1.20 23.20
CA PRO A 64 -37.41 -1.91 24.34
C PRO A 64 -38.77 -1.28 24.72
N GLU A 65 -39.77 -2.15 24.88
CA GLU A 65 -41.10 -1.84 25.42
C GLU A 65 -41.08 -0.93 26.66
#